data_AF-A0A3P8ME34-F1
#
_entry.id   AF-A0A3P8ME34-F1
#
_cell.length_a   1.000
_cell.length_b   1.000
_cell.length_c   1.000
_cell.angle_alpha   90.00
_cell.angle_beta   90.00
_cell.angle_gamma   90.00
#
_symmetry.space_group_name_H-M   'P 1'
#
loop_
_entity.id
_entity.type
_entity.pdbx_description
1 polymer ?
#
loop_
_entity_poly.entity_id
_entity_poly.type
_entity_poly.pdbx_seq_one_letter_code
_entity_poly.pdbx_strand_id
1 'polypeptide(L)'
;MYVKVSKVAGKEYVQICHSVRIKGTNKTKQVVIEKLGLLSKLQEENPNILEDLKNKYQGLRNEARDNELLKYRVHKSIDALFDTEFNERNEFKDKLTYEEKAEKSKKIVRKKYGNLLYKTIYKKLKLDEYFDLKSKEFLFRYDLNNIVENLTFLRILKPSSKLRTVQSYDSYLIENDDTLKSHYRALEILCDERLDIIKHLNNRLSELMDRNLEEAFYDVTTVYFESFTADDFRIFGFSKDLKVNQTQVLGLMIDANGIPISYKLFPGNTSDFKTFIPFIQEVKENLGIENVTIVADRGLNSGPNLQSIIDNGFKFIMAEKIRAKGKIASEILDLDSYDKITENYFIRDRKDTKFVKNEDDEKYIIDGRLVLSFSENRRKKDESDRKRLIEKALKGVQNNASKARSELSRGGRKYLDYNVKEVR
;
A
#
# COMPACT_ATOMS: atom_id res chain seq x y z
N MET A 1 -24.25 33.55 23.26
CA MET A 1 -25.02 34.00 24.44
C MET A 1 -24.25 35.11 25.12
N TYR A 2 -24.87 35.96 25.93
CA TYR A 2 -24.19 37.04 26.65
C TYR A 2 -24.92 37.38 27.96
N VAL A 3 -24.19 37.94 28.92
CA VAL A 3 -24.73 38.36 30.23
C VAL A 3 -25.38 39.73 30.11
N LYS A 4 -26.59 39.90 30.64
CA LYS A 4 -27.32 41.16 30.71
C LYS A 4 -27.76 41.42 32.14
N VAL A 5 -27.61 42.66 32.59
CA VAL A 5 -28.18 43.12 33.86
C VAL A 5 -29.43 43.95 33.56
N SER A 6 -30.54 43.61 34.21
CA SER A 6 -31.82 44.32 34.09
C SER A 6 -32.24 44.93 35.44
N LYS A 7 -32.69 46.18 35.43
CA LYS A 7 -33.24 46.86 36.60
C LYS A 7 -34.74 46.69 36.68
N VAL A 8 -35.24 46.20 37.82
CA VAL A 8 -36.68 46.09 38.11
C VAL A 8 -36.92 46.59 39.54
N ALA A 9 -37.81 47.58 39.71
CA ALA A 9 -38.14 48.17 41.01
C ALA A 9 -36.92 48.54 41.89
N GLY A 10 -35.91 49.18 41.27
CA GLY A 10 -34.68 49.63 41.94
C GLY A 10 -33.64 48.55 42.22
N LYS A 11 -33.92 47.28 41.87
CA LYS A 11 -33.02 46.15 42.08
C LYS A 11 -32.43 45.63 40.77
N GLU A 12 -31.15 45.27 40.79
CA GLU A 12 -30.42 44.75 39.63
C GLU A 12 -30.46 43.22 39.60
N TYR A 13 -30.83 42.66 38.45
CA TYR A 13 -30.92 41.21 38.22
C TYR A 13 -30.04 40.79 37.06
N VAL A 14 -29.30 39.71 37.23
CA VAL A 14 -28.42 39.14 36.21
C VAL A 14 -29.17 38.07 35.41
N GLN A 15 -29.08 38.15 34.08
CA GLN A 15 -29.73 37.24 33.15
C GLN A 15 -28.75 36.85 32.04
N ILE A 16 -28.86 35.62 31.55
CA ILE A 16 -28.15 35.16 30.35
C ILE A 16 -29.12 35.27 29.18
N CYS A 17 -28.70 35.99 28.15
CA CYS A 17 -29.53 36.30 26.98
C CYS A 17 -28.89 35.78 25.68
N HIS A 18 -29.73 35.57 24.67
CA HIS A 18 -29.31 35.30 23.30
C HIS A 18 -30.11 36.16 22.32
N SER A 19 -29.41 36.78 21.37
CA SER A 19 -30.04 37.59 20.33
C SER A 19 -30.36 36.71 19.13
N VAL A 20 -31.64 36.60 18.78
CA VAL A 20 -32.13 35.85 17.63
C VAL A 20 -32.64 36.85 16.57
N ARG A 21 -32.28 36.65 15.30
CA ARG A 21 -32.77 37.50 14.20
C ARG A 21 -34.23 37.15 13.89
N ILE A 22 -35.08 38.16 13.76
CA ILE A 22 -36.48 37.95 13.40
C ILE A 22 -36.54 37.66 11.89
N LYS A 23 -36.99 36.45 11.53
CA LYS A 23 -37.01 35.95 10.15
C LYS A 23 -37.78 36.92 9.24
N GLY A 24 -37.17 37.30 8.11
CA GLY A 24 -37.72 38.29 7.17
C GLY A 24 -37.43 39.75 7.52
N THR A 25 -36.67 40.05 8.57
CA THR A 25 -36.27 41.43 8.91
C THR A 25 -34.79 41.55 9.29
N ASN A 26 -34.27 42.78 9.25
CA ASN A 26 -32.95 43.10 9.81
C ASN A 26 -32.97 43.34 11.32
N LYS A 27 -34.08 43.07 12.01
CA LYS A 27 -34.25 43.31 13.45
C LYS A 27 -33.92 42.05 14.25
N THR A 28 -33.33 42.23 15.42
CA THR A 28 -33.01 41.16 16.37
C THR A 28 -33.91 41.24 17.59
N LYS A 29 -34.38 40.09 18.08
CA LYS A 29 -35.11 39.94 19.35
C LYS A 29 -34.18 39.32 20.39
N GLN A 30 -34.19 39.88 21.59
CA GLN A 30 -33.47 39.32 22.73
C GLN A 30 -34.36 38.28 23.41
N VAL A 31 -33.82 37.08 23.61
CA VAL A 31 -34.45 35.98 24.33
C VAL A 31 -33.65 35.74 25.61
N VAL A 32 -34.32 35.80 26.76
CA VAL A 32 -33.72 35.46 28.06
C VAL A 32 -33.72 33.95 28.18
N ILE A 33 -32.54 33.35 28.35
CA ILE A 33 -32.36 31.91 28.48
C ILE A 33 -32.45 31.51 29.94
N GLU A 34 -31.81 32.28 30.81
CA GLU A 34 -31.68 31.94 32.23
C GLU A 34 -31.65 33.21 33.07
N LYS A 35 -32.35 33.18 34.22
CA LYS A 35 -32.36 34.27 35.20
C LYS A 35 -31.55 33.81 36.42
N LEU A 36 -30.38 34.41 36.63
CA LEU A 36 -29.46 34.01 37.69
C LEU A 36 -29.82 34.65 39.05
N GLY A 37 -30.65 35.69 39.05
CA GLY A 37 -31.18 36.30 40.27
C GLY A 37 -30.58 37.68 40.57
N LEU A 38 -30.63 38.07 41.84
CA LEU A 38 -30.27 39.42 42.30
C LEU A 38 -28.74 39.61 42.28
N LEU A 39 -28.27 40.70 41.67
CA LEU A 39 -26.83 40.93 41.53
C LEU A 39 -26.13 41.04 42.89
N SER A 40 -26.74 41.70 43.88
CA SER A 40 -26.13 41.88 45.21
C SER A 40 -25.90 40.55 45.94
N LYS A 41 -26.85 39.60 45.84
CA LYS A 41 -26.67 38.25 46.42
C LYS A 41 -25.58 37.45 45.72
N LEU A 42 -25.50 37.57 44.40
CA LEU A 42 -24.46 36.89 43.62
C LEU A 42 -23.07 37.48 43.90
N GLN A 43 -22.98 38.78 44.21
CA GLN A 43 -21.74 39.45 44.59
C GLN A 43 -21.29 39.17 46.03
N GLU A 44 -22.22 38.83 46.94
CA GLU A 44 -21.89 38.35 48.29
C GLU A 44 -21.15 37.00 48.23
N GLU A 45 -21.52 36.11 47.29
CA GLU A 45 -20.88 34.81 47.10
C GLU A 45 -19.60 34.89 46.24
N ASN A 46 -19.57 35.74 45.21
CA ASN A 46 -18.39 36.02 44.41
C ASN A 46 -18.38 37.49 43.94
N PRO A 47 -17.50 38.35 44.48
CA PRO A 47 -17.44 39.77 44.13
C PRO A 47 -17.26 40.05 42.63
N ASN A 48 -16.60 39.14 41.90
CA ASN A 48 -16.26 39.26 40.48
C ASN A 48 -17.18 38.46 39.54
N ILE A 49 -18.31 37.95 40.05
CA ILE A 49 -19.21 37.05 39.30
C ILE A 49 -19.63 37.60 37.93
N LEU A 50 -19.80 38.91 37.80
CA LEU A 50 -20.22 39.52 36.54
C LEU A 50 -19.12 39.47 35.47
N GLU A 51 -17.86 39.66 35.88
CA GLU A 51 -16.69 39.61 35.02
C GLU A 51 -16.42 38.17 34.57
N ASP A 52 -16.52 37.22 35.51
CA ASP A 52 -16.34 35.79 35.26
C ASP A 52 -17.38 35.25 34.27
N LEU A 53 -18.65 35.62 34.47
CA LEU A 53 -19.73 35.23 33.56
C LEU A 53 -19.53 35.87 32.18
N LYS A 54 -19.13 37.15 32.09
CA LYS A 54 -18.83 37.78 30.80
C LYS A 54 -17.70 37.05 30.08
N ASN A 55 -16.59 36.77 30.75
CA ASN A 55 -15.44 36.06 30.19
C ASN A 55 -15.82 34.64 29.73
N LYS A 56 -16.56 33.90 30.54
CA LYS A 56 -17.06 32.56 30.20
C LYS A 56 -17.92 32.57 28.94
N TYR A 57 -18.91 33.45 28.86
CA TYR A 57 -19.83 33.49 27.72
C TYR A 57 -19.22 34.17 26.48
N GLN A 58 -18.18 35.00 26.65
CA GLN A 58 -17.38 35.53 25.54
C GLN A 58 -16.44 34.47 24.96
N GLY A 59 -15.80 33.65 25.80
CA GLY A 59 -15.02 32.48 25.39
C GLY A 59 -15.87 31.46 24.61
N LEU A 60 -17.03 31.09 25.13
CA LEU A 60 -17.99 30.21 24.44
C LEU A 60 -18.49 30.79 23.11
N ARG A 61 -18.61 32.12 23.01
CA ARG A 61 -19.00 32.79 21.75
C ARG A 61 -17.87 32.74 20.73
N ASN A 62 -16.62 32.88 21.15
CA ASN A 62 -15.45 32.80 20.29
C ASN A 62 -15.23 31.36 19.80
N GLU A 63 -15.30 30.35 20.69
CA GLU A 63 -15.21 28.94 20.29
C GLU A 63 -16.32 28.51 19.33
N ALA A 64 -17.55 28.96 19.56
CA ALA A 64 -18.66 28.67 18.65
C ALA A 64 -18.42 29.29 17.26
N ARG A 65 -17.94 30.53 17.22
CA ARG A 65 -17.58 31.24 15.98
C ARG A 65 -16.39 30.59 15.28
N ASP A 66 -15.38 30.16 16.00
CA ASP A 66 -14.20 29.49 15.45
C ASP A 66 -14.55 28.11 14.91
N ASN A 67 -15.41 27.34 15.59
CA ASN A 67 -15.93 26.08 15.06
C ASN A 67 -16.83 26.28 13.83
N GLU A 68 -17.61 27.35 13.79
CA GLU A 68 -18.44 27.70 12.63
C GLU A 68 -17.58 28.15 11.43
N LEU A 69 -16.52 28.92 11.68
CA LEU A 69 -15.49 29.27 10.70
C LEU A 69 -14.71 28.03 10.22
N LEU A 70 -14.41 27.08 11.11
CA LEU A 70 -13.73 25.83 10.74
C LEU A 70 -14.64 24.95 9.88
N LYS A 71 -15.93 24.84 10.23
CA LYS A 71 -16.93 24.15 9.41
C LYS A 71 -17.09 24.81 8.04
N TYR A 72 -17.15 26.14 8.00
CA TYR A 72 -17.23 26.90 6.75
C TYR A 72 -15.96 26.72 5.91
N ARG A 73 -14.77 26.73 6.51
CA ARG A 73 -13.51 26.48 5.80
C ARG A 73 -13.45 25.05 5.28
N VAL A 74 -13.81 24.04 6.08
CA VAL A 74 -13.87 22.64 5.64
C VAL A 74 -14.89 22.45 4.53
N HIS A 75 -16.08 23.04 4.63
CA HIS A 75 -17.07 23.05 3.55
C HIS A 75 -16.50 23.73 2.31
N LYS A 76 -15.92 24.92 2.42
CA LYS A 76 -15.32 25.63 1.29
C LYS A 76 -14.15 24.86 0.64
N SER A 77 -13.35 24.14 1.43
CA SER A 77 -12.28 23.26 0.93
C SER A 77 -12.83 22.02 0.23
N ILE A 78 -13.94 21.47 0.73
CA ILE A 78 -14.67 20.35 0.12
C ILE A 78 -15.34 20.84 -1.17
N ASP A 79 -16.04 21.97 -1.15
CA ASP A 79 -16.66 22.59 -2.33
C ASP A 79 -15.62 22.90 -3.41
N ALA A 80 -14.44 23.42 -3.04
CA ALA A 80 -13.33 23.64 -3.98
C ALA A 80 -12.68 22.34 -4.51
N LEU A 81 -12.88 21.19 -3.85
CA LEU A 81 -12.46 19.86 -4.32
C LEU A 81 -13.58 19.15 -5.11
N PHE A 82 -14.82 19.64 -5.03
CA PHE A 82 -16.03 19.04 -5.62
C PHE A 82 -16.84 20.08 -6.40
N ASP A 83 -16.20 20.83 -7.29
CA ASP A 83 -16.93 21.55 -8.35
C ASP A 83 -17.45 20.52 -9.37
N THR A 84 -18.62 19.93 -9.07
CA THR A 84 -19.77 19.75 -10.00
C THR A 84 -20.90 18.85 -9.46
N GLU A 85 -20.67 17.95 -8.48
CA GLU A 85 -21.69 16.91 -8.16
C GLU A 85 -22.45 17.11 -6.84
N PHE A 86 -21.92 17.87 -5.87
CA PHE A 86 -22.55 17.97 -4.54
C PHE A 86 -23.60 19.09 -4.43
N ASN A 87 -23.60 20.05 -5.36
CA ASN A 87 -24.47 21.22 -5.30
C ASN A 87 -25.93 20.94 -5.69
N GLU A 88 -26.23 19.86 -6.41
CA GLU A 88 -27.61 19.57 -6.84
C GLU A 88 -28.46 18.84 -5.78
N ARG A 89 -27.86 18.22 -4.76
CA ARG A 89 -28.60 17.44 -3.75
C ARG A 89 -29.03 18.21 -2.50
N ASN A 90 -28.57 19.46 -2.31
CA ASN A 90 -28.85 20.23 -1.09
C ASN A 90 -30.06 21.18 -1.16
N GLU A 91 -30.86 21.17 -2.23
CA GLU A 91 -32.14 21.92 -2.24
C GLU A 91 -33.27 21.24 -1.45
N PHE A 92 -33.06 20.03 -0.91
CA PHE A 92 -34.08 19.35 -0.11
C PHE A 92 -33.95 19.61 1.41
N LYS A 93 -34.84 20.50 1.88
CA LYS A 93 -35.41 20.62 3.24
C LYS A 93 -34.56 21.31 4.33
N ASP A 94 -34.82 22.60 4.55
CA ASP A 94 -34.64 23.23 5.87
C ASP A 94 -36.00 23.78 6.39
N LYS A 95 -36.81 22.87 6.94
CA LYS A 95 -38.03 23.14 7.73
C LYS A 95 -37.95 22.43 9.09
N LEU A 96 -36.83 22.51 9.80
CA LEU A 96 -36.76 22.07 11.20
C LEU A 96 -36.45 23.23 12.15
N THR A 97 -37.11 23.25 13.31
CA THR A 97 -36.92 24.25 14.36
C THR A 97 -35.64 24.00 15.16
N TYR A 98 -35.18 25.02 15.90
CA TYR A 98 -33.93 24.97 16.69
C TYR A 98 -33.97 23.89 17.79
N GLU A 99 -35.14 23.56 18.31
CA GLU A 99 -35.33 22.55 19.36
C GLU A 99 -35.15 21.13 18.79
N GLU A 100 -35.62 20.87 17.56
CA GLU A 100 -35.39 19.60 16.85
C GLU A 100 -33.92 19.40 16.47
N LYS A 101 -33.20 20.49 16.18
CA LYS A 101 -31.73 20.48 15.95
C LYS A 101 -30.96 20.20 17.26
N ALA A 102 -31.47 20.63 18.41
CA ALA A 102 -30.87 20.41 19.72
C ALA A 102 -31.09 18.97 20.23
N GLU A 103 -32.24 18.35 19.98
CA GLU A 103 -32.47 16.93 20.32
C GLU A 103 -31.64 15.96 19.47
N LYS A 104 -31.47 16.23 18.17
CA LYS A 104 -30.54 15.47 17.30
C LYS A 104 -29.06 15.69 17.62
N SER A 105 -28.71 16.76 18.35
CA SER A 105 -27.32 17.02 18.76
C SER A 105 -26.76 15.98 19.75
N LYS A 106 -27.60 15.07 20.29
CA LYS A 106 -27.20 13.96 21.17
C LYS A 106 -26.38 12.83 20.54
N LYS A 107 -25.94 12.95 19.28
CA LYS A 107 -24.84 12.15 18.74
C LYS A 107 -24.21 12.91 17.57
N ILE A 108 -23.27 13.81 17.85
CA ILE A 108 -22.33 14.26 16.81
C ILE A 108 -21.50 13.04 16.42
N VAL A 109 -21.94 12.33 15.37
CA VAL A 109 -21.21 11.19 14.82
C VAL A 109 -19.99 11.76 14.08
N ARG A 110 -18.82 11.65 14.71
CA ARG A 110 -17.56 12.02 14.08
C ARG A 110 -17.26 11.02 12.97
N LYS A 111 -17.23 11.48 11.73
CA LYS A 111 -16.83 10.70 10.56
C LYS A 111 -15.39 11.04 10.16
N LYS A 112 -14.66 10.06 9.65
CA LYS A 112 -13.35 10.22 9.04
C LYS A 112 -13.53 10.57 7.56
N TYR A 113 -12.62 11.40 7.04
CA TYR A 113 -12.67 11.89 5.66
C TYR A 113 -11.42 11.55 4.85
N GLY A 114 -10.48 10.78 5.41
CA GLY A 114 -9.22 10.45 4.74
C GLY A 114 -9.40 9.68 3.43
N ASN A 115 -10.53 9.00 3.25
CA ASN A 115 -10.89 8.32 2.00
C ASN A 115 -11.03 9.30 0.83
N LEU A 116 -11.46 10.54 1.09
CA LEU A 116 -11.66 11.56 0.05
C LEU A 116 -10.35 11.99 -0.63
N LEU A 117 -9.20 11.87 0.04
CA LEU A 117 -7.90 12.21 -0.56
C LEU A 117 -7.53 11.28 -1.72
N TYR A 118 -7.88 10.00 -1.59
CA TYR A 118 -7.61 9.00 -2.63
C TYR A 118 -8.58 9.10 -3.80
N LYS A 119 -9.75 9.71 -3.60
CA LYS A 119 -10.73 9.96 -4.65
C LYS A 119 -10.15 10.78 -5.80
N THR A 120 -9.35 11.81 -5.49
CA THR A 120 -8.68 12.61 -6.52
C THR A 120 -7.71 11.79 -7.37
N ILE A 121 -6.97 10.85 -6.76
CA ILE A 121 -6.05 9.96 -7.49
C ILE A 121 -6.84 8.97 -8.34
N TYR A 122 -7.89 8.38 -7.76
CA TYR A 122 -8.77 7.44 -8.44
C TYR A 122 -9.43 8.03 -9.69
N LYS A 123 -9.93 9.27 -9.60
CA LYS A 123 -10.46 10.03 -10.75
C LYS A 123 -9.38 10.37 -11.78
N LYS A 124 -8.17 10.76 -11.36
CA LYS A 124 -7.04 11.00 -12.29
C LYS A 124 -6.65 9.73 -13.07
N LEU A 125 -6.71 8.58 -12.41
CA LEU A 125 -6.53 7.27 -13.03
C LEU A 125 -7.77 6.79 -13.81
N LYS A 126 -8.83 7.60 -13.90
CA LYS A 126 -10.09 7.28 -14.57
C LYS A 126 -10.67 5.92 -14.19
N LEU A 127 -10.48 5.51 -12.94
CA LEU A 127 -11.00 4.24 -12.46
C LEU A 127 -12.51 4.32 -12.21
N ASP A 128 -13.01 5.51 -11.87
CA ASP A 128 -14.44 5.81 -11.78
C ASP A 128 -15.14 5.57 -13.11
N GLU A 129 -14.65 6.19 -14.19
CA GLU A 129 -15.17 5.98 -15.54
C GLU A 129 -15.08 4.49 -15.95
N TYR A 130 -13.96 3.82 -15.66
CA TYR A 130 -13.76 2.40 -16.00
C TYR A 130 -14.80 1.50 -15.33
N PHE A 131 -14.99 1.63 -14.01
CA PHE A 131 -15.91 0.75 -13.28
C PHE A 131 -17.38 1.12 -13.49
N ASP A 132 -17.69 2.38 -13.80
CA ASP A 132 -19.04 2.80 -14.21
C ASP A 132 -19.42 2.19 -15.56
N LEU A 133 -18.48 2.15 -16.52
CA LEU A 133 -18.69 1.47 -17.81
C LEU A 133 -18.91 -0.03 -17.63
N LYS A 134 -18.07 -0.69 -16.83
CA LYS A 134 -18.23 -2.12 -16.50
C LYS A 134 -19.55 -2.41 -15.79
N SER A 135 -19.99 -1.51 -14.92
CA SER A 135 -21.30 -1.65 -14.25
C SER A 135 -22.47 -1.69 -15.24
N LYS A 136 -22.39 -0.87 -16.29
CA LYS A 136 -23.40 -0.80 -17.35
C LYS A 136 -23.34 -2.01 -18.29
N GLU A 137 -22.14 -2.45 -18.64
CA GLU A 137 -21.91 -3.61 -19.52
C GLU A 137 -22.55 -4.89 -18.96
N PHE A 138 -22.35 -5.15 -17.68
CA PHE A 138 -22.83 -6.37 -17.03
C PHE A 138 -24.20 -6.23 -16.33
N LEU A 139 -24.81 -5.03 -16.38
CA LEU A 139 -26.12 -4.72 -15.77
C LEU A 139 -26.22 -5.16 -14.30
N PHE A 140 -25.19 -4.85 -13.49
CA PHE A 140 -25.17 -5.25 -12.08
C PHE A 140 -26.30 -4.58 -11.29
N ARG A 141 -26.79 -5.29 -10.26
CA ARG A 141 -27.77 -4.76 -9.28
C ARG A 141 -27.13 -3.98 -8.13
N TYR A 142 -25.83 -3.71 -8.22
CA TYR A 142 -25.02 -3.08 -7.21
C TYR A 142 -24.06 -2.08 -7.87
N ASP A 143 -23.59 -1.11 -7.11
CA ASP A 143 -22.68 -0.08 -7.59
C ASP A 143 -21.22 -0.60 -7.51
N LEU A 144 -20.72 -1.16 -8.62
CA LEU A 144 -19.38 -1.72 -8.67
C LEU A 144 -18.32 -0.66 -8.39
N ASN A 145 -18.49 0.54 -8.95
CA ASN A 145 -17.53 1.63 -8.76
C ASN A 145 -17.45 2.05 -7.30
N ASN A 146 -18.59 2.31 -6.65
CA ASN A 146 -18.63 2.66 -5.23
C ASN A 146 -18.02 1.55 -4.35
N ILE A 147 -18.28 0.28 -4.65
CA ILE A 147 -17.67 -0.84 -3.94
C ILE A 147 -16.14 -0.86 -4.12
N VAL A 148 -15.65 -0.80 -5.36
CA VAL A 148 -14.22 -0.89 -5.65
C VAL A 148 -13.46 0.31 -5.10
N GLU A 149 -14.02 1.52 -5.25
CA GLU A 149 -13.50 2.76 -4.70
C GLU A 149 -13.25 2.62 -3.19
N ASN A 150 -14.30 2.28 -2.43
CA ASN A 150 -14.23 2.23 -0.98
C ASN A 150 -13.37 1.07 -0.46
N LEU A 151 -13.43 -0.10 -1.11
CA LEU A 151 -12.56 -1.23 -0.77
C LEU A 151 -11.08 -0.89 -1.01
N THR A 152 -10.77 -0.10 -2.05
CA THR A 152 -9.40 0.35 -2.37
C THR A 152 -8.91 1.36 -1.35
N PHE A 153 -9.70 2.41 -1.08
CA PHE A 153 -9.29 3.48 -0.17
C PHE A 153 -9.09 2.97 1.25
N LEU A 154 -10.00 2.12 1.74
CA LEU A 154 -9.86 1.56 3.07
C LEU A 154 -8.79 0.47 3.15
N ARG A 155 -8.43 -0.20 2.04
CA ARG A 155 -7.25 -1.06 2.01
C ARG A 155 -5.97 -0.26 2.27
N ILE A 156 -5.86 0.95 1.75
CA ILE A 156 -4.71 1.83 1.95
C ILE A 156 -4.74 2.44 3.36
N LEU A 157 -5.89 2.98 3.79
CA LEU A 157 -6.01 3.71 5.05
C LEU A 157 -6.00 2.82 6.29
N LYS A 158 -6.68 1.68 6.23
CA LYS A 158 -6.86 0.78 7.37
C LYS A 158 -7.03 -0.66 6.88
N PRO A 159 -5.92 -1.31 6.44
CA PRO A 159 -5.95 -2.67 5.94
C PRO A 159 -6.68 -3.61 6.90
N SER A 160 -7.71 -4.30 6.43
CA SER A 160 -8.44 -5.30 7.20
C SER A 160 -9.14 -6.32 6.28
N SER A 161 -9.90 -7.26 6.84
CA SER A 161 -10.74 -8.16 6.04
C SER A 161 -11.83 -7.37 5.30
N LYS A 162 -12.37 -7.93 4.21
CA LYS A 162 -13.45 -7.27 3.45
C LYS A 162 -14.70 -7.06 4.31
N LEU A 163 -15.07 -8.07 5.10
CA LEU A 163 -16.11 -7.95 6.13
C LEU A 163 -15.86 -6.77 7.08
N ARG A 164 -14.66 -6.69 7.68
CA ARG A 164 -14.34 -5.62 8.64
C ARG A 164 -14.30 -4.25 7.98
N THR A 165 -13.89 -4.19 6.71
CA THR A 165 -13.87 -2.98 5.89
C THR A 165 -15.29 -2.45 5.70
N VAL A 166 -16.23 -3.28 5.24
CA VAL A 166 -17.64 -2.91 5.04
C VAL A 166 -18.29 -2.49 6.37
N GLN A 167 -18.06 -3.25 7.45
CA GLN A 167 -18.54 -2.89 8.79
C GLN A 167 -17.99 -1.54 9.30
N SER A 168 -16.92 -1.02 8.70
CA SER A 168 -16.31 0.24 9.11
C SER A 168 -16.78 1.45 8.32
N TYR A 169 -17.61 1.27 7.27
CA TYR A 169 -18.09 2.37 6.42
C TYR A 169 -18.79 3.47 7.22
N ASP A 170 -19.56 3.11 8.26
CA ASP A 170 -20.20 4.07 9.16
C ASP A 170 -19.21 4.98 9.91
N SER A 171 -17.92 4.67 9.95
CA SER A 171 -16.90 5.54 10.51
C SER A 171 -16.35 6.56 9.51
N TYR A 172 -16.72 6.48 8.23
CA TYR A 172 -16.24 7.32 7.14
C TYR A 172 -17.39 8.06 6.42
N LEU A 173 -17.04 9.01 5.57
CA LEU A 173 -17.95 9.65 4.61
C LEU A 173 -18.13 8.73 3.40
N ILE A 174 -18.84 7.63 3.62
CA ILE A 174 -19.14 6.61 2.62
C ILE A 174 -20.64 6.37 2.68
N GLU A 175 -21.30 6.50 1.53
CA GLU A 175 -22.68 6.06 1.32
C GLU A 175 -22.61 4.66 0.72
N ASN A 176 -23.32 3.72 1.33
CA ASN A 176 -23.29 2.33 0.91
C ASN A 176 -24.68 1.71 1.06
N ASP A 177 -25.38 1.62 -0.06
CA ASP A 177 -26.66 0.91 -0.16
C ASP A 177 -26.47 -0.58 -0.47
N ASP A 178 -25.22 -1.00 -0.72
CA ASP A 178 -24.88 -2.35 -1.14
C ASP A 178 -24.65 -3.33 0.00
N THR A 179 -25.05 -4.57 -0.24
CA THR A 179 -24.90 -5.66 0.72
C THR A 179 -23.46 -6.17 0.75
N LEU A 180 -23.07 -6.84 1.85
CA LEU A 180 -21.80 -7.56 1.91
C LEU A 180 -21.68 -8.63 0.80
N LYS A 181 -22.79 -9.23 0.36
CA LYS A 181 -22.79 -10.18 -0.75
C LYS A 181 -22.41 -9.50 -2.07
N SER A 182 -22.91 -8.29 -2.32
CA SER A 182 -22.52 -7.47 -3.47
C SER A 182 -21.01 -7.20 -3.47
N HIS A 183 -20.44 -6.89 -2.30
CA HIS A 183 -19.00 -6.65 -2.16
C HIS A 183 -18.15 -7.87 -2.47
N TYR A 184 -18.58 -9.07 -2.09
CA TYR A 184 -17.87 -10.30 -2.45
C TYR A 184 -18.00 -10.62 -3.94
N ARG A 185 -19.18 -10.41 -4.55
CA ARG A 185 -19.37 -10.57 -6.01
C ARG A 185 -18.50 -9.61 -6.82
N ALA A 186 -18.32 -8.38 -6.35
CA ALA A 186 -17.41 -7.43 -6.99
C ALA A 186 -15.96 -7.95 -7.06
N LEU A 187 -15.52 -8.79 -6.11
CA LEU A 187 -14.17 -9.38 -6.15
C LEU A 187 -14.01 -10.41 -7.26
N GLU A 188 -15.07 -11.10 -7.66
CA GLU A 188 -15.07 -12.02 -8.81
C GLU A 188 -14.82 -11.22 -10.09
N ILE A 189 -15.54 -10.10 -10.26
CA ILE A 189 -15.34 -9.19 -11.40
C ILE A 189 -13.91 -8.63 -11.42
N LEU A 190 -13.37 -8.21 -10.28
CA LEU A 190 -11.97 -7.75 -10.22
C LEU A 190 -10.96 -8.84 -10.57
N CYS A 191 -11.29 -10.11 -10.31
CA CYS A 191 -10.45 -11.25 -10.67
C CYS A 191 -10.50 -11.51 -12.17
N ASP A 192 -11.70 -11.51 -12.75
CA ASP A 192 -11.93 -11.78 -14.17
C ASP A 192 -11.34 -10.65 -15.04
N GLU A 193 -11.55 -9.40 -14.65
CA GLU A 193 -11.09 -8.20 -15.36
C GLU A 193 -9.66 -7.79 -15.00
N ARG A 194 -8.90 -8.63 -14.27
CA ARG A 194 -7.56 -8.29 -13.74
C ARG A 194 -6.65 -7.66 -14.80
N LEU A 195 -6.54 -8.30 -15.96
CA LEU A 195 -5.62 -7.87 -17.01
C LEU A 195 -6.07 -6.57 -17.67
N ASP A 196 -7.37 -6.40 -17.89
CA ASP A 196 -7.93 -5.18 -18.47
C ASP A 196 -7.80 -3.99 -17.51
N ILE A 197 -7.99 -4.20 -16.20
CA ILE A 197 -7.74 -3.17 -15.18
C ILE A 197 -6.26 -2.77 -15.17
N ILE A 198 -5.34 -3.74 -15.19
CA ILE A 198 -3.89 -3.48 -15.24
C ILE A 198 -3.53 -2.71 -16.52
N LYS A 199 -4.09 -3.10 -17.67
CA LYS A 199 -3.88 -2.44 -18.96
C LYS A 199 -4.38 -1.00 -18.93
N HIS A 200 -5.60 -0.77 -18.43
CA HIS A 200 -6.15 0.57 -18.23
C HIS A 200 -5.21 1.42 -17.38
N LEU A 201 -4.79 0.92 -16.21
CA LEU A 201 -3.86 1.63 -15.33
C LEU A 201 -2.53 1.94 -16.01
N ASN A 202 -1.94 0.99 -16.73
CA ASN A 202 -0.67 1.20 -17.44
C ASN A 202 -0.79 2.30 -18.50
N ASN A 203 -1.88 2.31 -19.26
CA ASN A 203 -2.15 3.36 -20.25
C ASN A 203 -2.32 4.72 -19.58
N ARG A 204 -3.15 4.80 -18.54
CA ARG A 204 -3.38 6.04 -17.79
C ARG A 204 -2.11 6.59 -17.16
N LEU A 205 -1.27 5.72 -16.59
CA LEU A 205 0.00 6.12 -16.01
C LEU A 205 0.94 6.66 -17.09
N SER A 206 1.05 5.99 -18.24
CA SER A 206 1.91 6.44 -19.34
C SER A 206 1.50 7.79 -19.94
N GLU A 207 0.22 8.15 -19.84
CA GLU A 207 -0.25 9.50 -20.21
C GLU A 207 0.08 10.57 -19.15
N LEU A 208 0.10 10.19 -17.88
CA LEU A 208 0.24 11.11 -16.75
C LEU A 208 1.69 11.34 -16.32
N MET A 209 2.59 10.43 -16.68
CA MET A 209 4.00 10.50 -16.33
C MET A 209 4.88 9.92 -17.44
N ASP A 210 6.12 10.38 -17.48
CA ASP A 210 7.15 9.83 -18.37
C ASP A 210 7.58 8.45 -17.84
N ARG A 211 6.82 7.42 -18.22
CA ARG A 211 6.99 6.05 -17.75
C ARG A 211 7.84 5.27 -18.73
N ASN A 212 9.10 5.03 -18.37
CA ASN A 212 9.98 4.16 -19.14
C ASN A 212 9.70 2.68 -18.85
N LEU A 213 9.31 1.91 -19.87
CA LEU A 213 9.11 0.46 -19.79
C LEU A 213 10.28 -0.34 -20.41
N GLU A 214 11.36 0.31 -20.84
CA GLU A 214 12.56 -0.34 -21.37
C GLU A 214 13.31 -1.18 -20.32
N GLU A 215 13.13 -0.85 -19.03
CA GLU A 215 13.73 -1.56 -17.90
C GLU A 215 12.63 -2.03 -16.96
N ALA A 216 12.58 -3.35 -16.74
CA ALA A 216 11.61 -3.94 -15.85
C ALA A 216 12.30 -4.89 -14.86
N PHE A 217 11.97 -4.73 -13.58
CA PHE A 217 12.48 -5.57 -12.52
C PHE A 217 11.44 -6.63 -12.21
N TYR A 218 11.82 -7.90 -12.30
CA TYR A 218 10.96 -9.02 -11.98
C TYR A 218 11.43 -9.72 -10.71
N ASP A 219 10.53 -9.84 -9.74
CA ASP A 219 10.75 -10.62 -8.53
C ASP A 219 9.57 -11.55 -8.27
N VAL A 220 9.88 -12.67 -7.65
CA VAL A 220 8.93 -13.68 -7.22
C VAL A 220 8.84 -13.64 -5.71
N THR A 221 7.72 -13.18 -5.19
CA THR A 221 7.45 -13.19 -3.75
C THR A 221 6.42 -14.26 -3.39
N THR A 222 6.35 -14.64 -2.12
CA THR A 222 5.36 -15.62 -1.64
C THR A 222 4.30 -14.92 -0.80
N VAL A 223 3.04 -15.13 -1.14
CA VAL A 223 1.89 -14.77 -0.29
C VAL A 223 1.35 -16.05 0.36
N TYR A 224 0.99 -15.99 1.63
CA TYR A 224 0.45 -17.16 2.35
C TYR A 224 -0.99 -16.91 2.79
N PHE A 225 -1.72 -18.00 2.96
CA PHE A 225 -3.08 -17.99 3.51
C PHE A 225 -3.05 -18.62 4.89
N GLU A 226 -3.89 -18.12 5.79
CA GLU A 226 -4.11 -18.75 7.10
C GLU A 226 -5.05 -19.97 7.03
N SER A 227 -5.61 -20.23 5.85
CA SER A 227 -6.41 -21.43 5.59
C SER A 227 -5.48 -22.61 5.29
N PHE A 228 -5.76 -23.74 5.94
CA PHE A 228 -5.02 -25.00 5.77
C PHE A 228 -5.75 -25.99 4.86
N THR A 229 -6.84 -25.57 4.22
CA THR A 229 -7.58 -26.37 3.25
C THR A 229 -7.00 -26.10 1.88
N ALA A 230 -6.41 -27.13 1.28
CA ALA A 230 -5.92 -27.04 -0.09
C ALA A 230 -7.10 -26.98 -1.08
N ASP A 231 -6.92 -26.22 -2.14
CA ASP A 231 -7.77 -26.22 -3.34
C ASP A 231 -6.87 -26.08 -4.58
N ASP A 232 -7.49 -25.88 -5.75
CA ASP A 232 -6.80 -25.77 -7.04
C ASP A 232 -5.74 -24.67 -7.08
N PHE A 233 -5.79 -23.70 -6.17
CA PHE A 233 -4.87 -22.56 -6.12
C PHE A 233 -4.01 -22.52 -4.86
N ARG A 234 -4.58 -22.87 -3.70
CA ARG A 234 -3.96 -22.93 -2.37
C ARG A 234 -3.28 -24.29 -2.15
N ILE A 235 -2.32 -24.63 -3.00
CA ILE A 235 -1.55 -25.87 -2.88
C ILE A 235 -0.35 -25.68 -1.94
N PHE A 236 -0.06 -26.68 -1.11
CA PHE A 236 1.10 -26.65 -0.22
C PHE A 236 2.42 -26.59 -1.01
N GLY A 237 3.30 -25.66 -0.62
CA GLY A 237 4.61 -25.48 -1.25
C GLY A 237 5.64 -24.86 -0.30
N PHE A 238 6.77 -24.43 -0.87
CA PHE A 238 7.92 -23.93 -0.11
C PHE A 238 7.79 -22.43 0.19
N SER A 239 7.57 -22.08 1.46
CA SER A 239 7.47 -20.68 1.91
C SER A 239 8.85 -20.05 2.13
N LYS A 240 9.09 -18.86 1.54
CA LYS A 240 10.27 -18.04 1.84
C LYS A 240 10.30 -17.58 3.31
N ASP A 241 9.13 -17.56 3.96
CA ASP A 241 8.94 -17.24 5.39
C ASP A 241 8.96 -18.47 6.31
N LEU A 242 9.42 -19.63 5.83
CA LEU A 242 9.54 -20.87 6.61
C LEU A 242 8.21 -21.39 7.18
N LYS A 243 7.07 -20.92 6.68
CA LYS A 243 5.76 -21.48 7.03
C LYS A 243 5.57 -22.81 6.31
N VAL A 244 5.71 -23.88 7.08
CA VAL A 244 5.49 -25.25 6.61
C VAL A 244 4.01 -25.37 6.21
N ASN A 245 3.74 -25.82 4.99
CA ASN A 245 2.39 -26.06 4.44
C ASN A 245 1.56 -24.80 4.13
N GLN A 246 2.17 -23.69 3.68
CA GLN A 246 1.42 -22.52 3.19
C GLN A 246 2.21 -21.74 2.13
N THR A 247 1.76 -21.71 0.87
CA THR A 247 2.27 -20.74 -0.12
C THR A 247 1.35 -20.57 -1.32
N GLN A 248 1.31 -19.36 -1.85
CA GLN A 248 1.07 -19.04 -3.25
C GLN A 248 2.21 -18.14 -3.71
N VAL A 249 2.55 -18.23 -4.99
CA VAL A 249 3.69 -17.53 -5.56
C VAL A 249 3.17 -16.34 -6.37
N LEU A 250 3.66 -15.13 -6.07
CA LEU A 250 3.32 -13.89 -6.76
C LEU A 250 4.53 -13.45 -7.59
N GLY A 251 4.41 -13.55 -8.91
CA GLY A 251 5.31 -12.86 -9.82
C GLY A 251 4.89 -11.40 -9.92
N LEU A 252 5.83 -10.48 -9.67
CA LEU A 252 5.60 -9.04 -9.76
C LEU A 252 6.66 -8.43 -10.67
N MET A 253 6.19 -7.60 -11.61
CA MET A 253 7.06 -6.81 -12.45
C MET A 253 6.81 -5.32 -12.21
N ILE A 254 7.88 -4.57 -11.96
CA ILE A 254 7.86 -3.13 -11.71
C ILE A 254 8.76 -2.42 -12.73
N ASP A 255 8.47 -1.15 -13.01
CA ASP A 255 9.36 -0.29 -13.79
C ASP A 255 10.51 0.29 -12.95
N ALA A 256 11.37 1.10 -13.58
CA ALA A 256 12.48 1.78 -12.92
C ALA A 256 12.08 2.78 -11.82
N ASN A 257 10.83 3.27 -11.84
CA ASN A 257 10.28 4.12 -10.78
C ASN A 257 9.69 3.31 -9.62
N GLY A 258 9.73 1.98 -9.70
CA GLY A 258 9.15 1.08 -8.71
C GLY A 258 7.63 0.95 -8.82
N ILE A 259 7.02 1.36 -9.95
CA ILE A 259 5.58 1.29 -10.16
C ILE A 259 5.24 -0.07 -10.80
N PRO A 260 4.28 -0.84 -10.24
CA PRO A 260 3.86 -2.11 -10.82
C PRO A 260 3.42 -1.99 -12.27
N ILE A 261 4.00 -2.83 -13.13
CA ILE A 261 3.58 -3.01 -14.52
C ILE A 261 2.53 -4.12 -14.59
N SER A 262 2.80 -5.26 -13.94
CA SER A 262 1.86 -6.38 -13.87
C SER A 262 2.21 -7.31 -12.71
N TYR A 263 1.25 -8.15 -12.34
CA TYR A 263 1.45 -9.22 -11.37
C TYR A 263 0.69 -10.47 -11.79
N LYS A 264 1.18 -11.65 -11.42
CA LYS A 264 0.50 -12.93 -11.63
C LYS A 264 0.66 -13.82 -10.42
N LEU A 265 -0.43 -14.45 -10.02
CA LEU A 265 -0.44 -15.44 -8.96
C LEU A 265 -0.30 -16.83 -9.56
N PHE A 266 0.47 -17.68 -8.90
CA PHE A 266 0.74 -19.06 -9.27
C PHE A 266 0.46 -19.98 -8.08
N PRO A 267 0.06 -21.25 -8.34
CA PRO A 267 -0.10 -22.25 -7.30
C PRO A 267 1.17 -22.43 -6.48
N GLY A 268 1.04 -22.69 -5.17
CA GLY A 268 2.14 -22.71 -4.22
C GLY A 268 3.29 -23.68 -4.49
N ASN A 269 3.03 -24.76 -5.22
CA ASN A 269 4.02 -25.75 -5.63
C ASN A 269 4.78 -25.37 -6.90
N THR A 270 4.50 -24.20 -7.50
CA THR A 270 5.19 -23.71 -8.69
C THR A 270 6.57 -23.23 -8.30
N SER A 271 7.62 -23.78 -8.91
CA SER A 271 8.97 -23.27 -8.70
C SER A 271 9.13 -21.89 -9.35
N ASP A 272 9.92 -21.00 -8.73
CA ASP A 272 10.22 -19.66 -9.27
C ASP A 272 10.62 -19.72 -10.75
N PHE A 273 11.40 -20.72 -11.16
CA PHE A 273 11.77 -21.01 -12.54
C PHE A 273 10.56 -21.08 -13.49
N LYS A 274 9.51 -21.81 -13.13
CA LYS A 274 8.32 -22.04 -13.97
C LYS A 274 7.35 -20.85 -14.01
N THR A 275 7.53 -19.87 -13.14
CA THR A 275 6.64 -18.68 -13.10
C THR A 275 6.94 -17.69 -14.22
N PHE A 276 8.19 -17.67 -14.68
CA PHE A 276 8.69 -16.59 -15.52
C PHE A 276 8.10 -16.60 -16.93
N ILE A 277 8.18 -17.74 -17.62
CA ILE A 277 7.72 -17.88 -19.01
C ILE A 277 6.22 -17.54 -19.14
N PRO A 278 5.30 -18.12 -18.32
CA PRO A 278 3.89 -17.78 -18.41
C PRO A 278 3.56 -16.35 -17.97
N PHE A 279 4.43 -15.71 -17.17
CA PHE A 279 4.26 -14.32 -16.79
C PHE A 279 4.63 -13.40 -17.95
N ILE A 280 5.79 -13.60 -18.57
CA ILE A 280 6.29 -12.69 -19.60
C ILE A 280 5.48 -12.77 -20.89
N GLN A 281 4.97 -13.96 -21.23
CA GLN A 281 4.01 -14.13 -22.33
C GLN A 281 2.72 -13.34 -22.08
N GLU A 282 2.14 -13.45 -20.89
CA GLU A 282 0.93 -12.71 -20.51
C GLU A 282 1.14 -11.19 -20.58
N VAL A 283 2.29 -10.71 -20.11
CA VAL A 283 2.67 -9.30 -20.19
C VAL A 283 2.77 -8.85 -21.65
N LYS A 284 3.47 -9.60 -22.49
CA LYS A 284 3.67 -9.25 -23.91
C LYS A 284 2.33 -9.20 -24.65
N GLU A 285 1.53 -10.26 -24.53
CA GLU A 285 0.28 -10.43 -25.28
C GLU A 285 -0.82 -9.45 -24.84
N ASN A 286 -0.97 -9.20 -23.53
CA ASN A 286 -2.10 -8.43 -23.02
C ASN A 286 -1.78 -6.94 -22.83
N LEU A 287 -0.53 -6.61 -22.50
CA LEU A 287 -0.10 -5.25 -22.20
C LEU A 287 0.65 -4.58 -23.35
N GLY A 288 1.01 -5.31 -24.42
CA GLY A 288 1.66 -4.75 -25.60
C GLY A 288 3.05 -4.19 -25.35
N ILE A 289 3.73 -4.69 -24.31
CA ILE A 289 5.06 -4.21 -23.94
C ILE A 289 6.10 -4.95 -24.77
N GLU A 290 6.75 -4.21 -25.66
CA GLU A 290 7.78 -4.69 -26.57
C GLU A 290 9.13 -4.07 -26.17
N ASN A 291 10.24 -4.81 -26.33
CA ASN A 291 11.61 -4.32 -26.09
C ASN A 291 11.98 -3.98 -24.63
N VAL A 292 11.59 -4.84 -23.70
CA VAL A 292 11.96 -4.74 -22.27
C VAL A 292 13.30 -5.41 -21.98
N THR A 293 14.12 -4.77 -21.13
CA THR A 293 15.26 -5.38 -20.45
C THR A 293 14.81 -5.87 -19.08
N ILE A 294 14.76 -7.19 -18.92
CA ILE A 294 14.31 -7.84 -17.70
C ILE A 294 15.47 -8.00 -16.74
N VAL A 295 15.37 -7.36 -15.59
CA VAL A 295 16.34 -7.47 -14.50
C VAL A 295 15.77 -8.43 -13.45
N ALA A 296 16.46 -9.54 -13.21
CA ALA A 296 15.96 -10.54 -12.27
C ALA A 296 17.06 -11.30 -11.53
N ASP A 297 16.64 -11.89 -10.41
CA ASP A 297 17.51 -12.62 -9.51
C ASP A 297 17.97 -13.96 -10.09
N ARG A 298 19.00 -14.52 -9.47
CA ARG A 298 19.66 -15.75 -9.96
C ARG A 298 18.72 -16.97 -10.05
N GLY A 299 17.63 -17.00 -9.29
CA GLY A 299 16.66 -18.09 -9.33
C GLY A 299 16.06 -18.32 -10.72
N LEU A 300 16.06 -17.28 -11.55
CA LEU A 300 15.46 -17.26 -12.89
C LEU A 300 16.49 -17.45 -14.01
N ASN A 301 17.77 -17.51 -13.64
CA ASN A 301 18.89 -17.61 -14.57
C ASN A 301 19.14 -19.07 -15.00
N SER A 302 18.23 -19.59 -15.81
CA SER A 302 18.21 -20.96 -16.35
C SER A 302 18.18 -20.93 -17.88
N GLY A 303 18.65 -21.99 -18.53
CA GLY A 303 18.63 -22.07 -19.99
C GLY A 303 17.22 -21.90 -20.59
N PRO A 304 16.19 -22.63 -20.15
CA PRO A 304 14.84 -22.43 -20.69
C PRO A 304 14.30 -20.99 -20.56
N ASN A 305 14.52 -20.34 -19.41
CA ASN A 305 14.05 -18.97 -19.21
C ASN A 305 14.82 -17.98 -20.10
N LEU A 306 16.15 -18.11 -20.18
CA LEU A 306 16.95 -17.23 -21.03
C LEU A 306 16.59 -17.37 -22.51
N GLN A 307 16.35 -18.60 -22.98
CA GLN A 307 15.87 -18.86 -24.34
C GLN A 307 14.52 -18.17 -24.56
N SER A 308 13.56 -18.38 -23.65
CA SER A 308 12.25 -17.75 -23.73
C SER A 308 12.31 -16.23 -23.74
N ILE A 309 13.22 -15.61 -23.00
CA ILE A 309 13.42 -14.15 -23.03
C ILE A 309 13.83 -13.71 -24.43
N ILE A 310 14.85 -14.37 -24.99
CA ILE A 310 15.41 -14.05 -26.32
C ILE A 310 14.36 -14.28 -27.42
N ASP A 311 13.65 -15.41 -27.40
CA ASP A 311 12.62 -15.76 -28.38
C ASP A 311 11.45 -14.77 -28.36
N ASN A 312 11.17 -14.18 -27.19
CA ASN A 312 10.15 -13.15 -27.07
C ASN A 312 10.65 -11.74 -27.44
N GLY A 313 11.91 -11.58 -27.85
CA GLY A 313 12.49 -10.30 -28.25
C GLY A 313 12.89 -9.41 -27.07
N PHE A 314 13.00 -9.98 -25.86
CA PHE A 314 13.40 -9.26 -24.67
C PHE A 314 14.91 -9.33 -24.44
N LYS A 315 15.44 -8.35 -23.71
CA LYS A 315 16.81 -8.34 -23.20
C LYS A 315 16.79 -8.77 -21.72
N PHE A 316 17.93 -9.14 -21.17
CA PHE A 316 18.00 -9.49 -19.75
C PHE A 316 19.30 -9.05 -19.07
N ILE A 317 19.17 -8.82 -17.76
CA ILE A 317 20.27 -8.71 -16.81
C ILE A 317 19.94 -9.69 -15.68
N MET A 318 20.72 -10.75 -15.57
CA MET A 318 20.46 -11.85 -14.63
C MET A 318 21.66 -12.06 -13.72
N ALA A 319 21.42 -12.22 -12.42
CA ALA A 319 22.49 -12.53 -11.48
C ALA A 319 23.08 -13.93 -11.78
N GLU A 320 24.39 -13.99 -12.01
CA GLU A 320 25.12 -15.22 -12.33
C GLU A 320 26.01 -15.65 -11.15
N LYS A 321 26.11 -16.96 -10.90
CA LYS A 321 27.12 -17.46 -9.96
C LYS A 321 28.37 -17.81 -10.72
N ILE A 322 29.39 -16.99 -10.51
CA ILE A 322 30.73 -17.25 -10.97
C ILE A 322 31.24 -18.56 -10.35
N ARG A 323 31.41 -19.59 -11.19
CA ARG A 323 32.10 -20.84 -10.86
C ARG A 323 33.45 -20.84 -11.57
N ALA A 324 34.27 -19.83 -11.28
CA ALA A 324 35.58 -19.71 -11.90
C ALA A 324 36.56 -20.75 -11.33
N LYS A 325 37.31 -21.40 -12.21
CA LYS A 325 38.46 -22.24 -11.89
C LYS A 325 39.65 -21.80 -12.75
N GLY A 326 40.86 -21.98 -12.25
CA GLY A 326 42.09 -21.67 -12.99
C GLY A 326 42.18 -20.18 -13.37
N LYS A 327 42.59 -19.91 -14.62
CA LYS A 327 42.92 -18.57 -15.12
C LYS A 327 41.78 -17.55 -15.00
N ILE A 328 40.53 -17.97 -15.17
CA ILE A 328 39.36 -17.10 -15.02
C ILE A 328 39.22 -16.63 -13.56
N ALA A 329 39.57 -17.46 -12.58
CA ALA A 329 39.49 -17.07 -11.18
C ALA A 329 40.53 -16.00 -10.83
N SER A 330 41.77 -16.13 -11.32
CA SER A 330 42.80 -15.10 -11.13
C SER A 330 42.42 -13.79 -11.81
N GLU A 331 41.82 -13.82 -13.00
CA GLU A 331 41.38 -12.61 -13.71
C GLU A 331 40.25 -11.88 -12.96
N ILE A 332 39.33 -12.61 -12.34
CA ILE A 332 38.20 -12.02 -11.58
C ILE A 332 38.66 -11.46 -10.22
N LEU A 333 39.73 -12.02 -9.64
CA LEU A 333 40.28 -11.58 -8.36
C LEU A 333 41.24 -10.39 -8.49
N ASP A 334 41.62 -10.03 -9.72
CA ASP A 334 42.44 -8.86 -10.02
C ASP A 334 41.58 -7.58 -9.91
N LEU A 335 41.48 -7.03 -8.70
CA LEU A 335 40.67 -5.84 -8.43
C LEU A 335 41.23 -4.57 -9.09
N ASP A 336 42.52 -4.55 -9.45
CA ASP A 336 43.13 -3.40 -10.14
C ASP A 336 42.62 -3.25 -11.57
N SER A 337 42.05 -4.32 -12.12
CA SER A 337 41.38 -4.32 -13.43
C SER A 337 39.95 -3.76 -13.42
N TYR A 338 39.44 -3.33 -12.26
CA TYR A 338 38.07 -2.82 -12.11
C TYR A 338 38.03 -1.30 -12.09
N ASP A 339 37.02 -0.74 -12.73
CA ASP A 339 36.70 0.67 -12.67
C ASP A 339 36.05 1.01 -11.33
N LYS A 340 36.56 2.05 -10.68
CA LYS A 340 36.02 2.56 -9.42
C LYS A 340 34.80 3.45 -9.70
N ILE A 341 33.61 2.98 -9.30
CA ILE A 341 32.35 3.73 -9.45
C ILE A 341 32.09 4.62 -8.23
N THR A 342 32.31 4.09 -7.04
CA THR A 342 32.28 4.85 -5.78
C THR A 342 33.45 4.44 -4.90
N GLU A 343 33.60 5.06 -3.74
CA GLU A 343 34.68 4.73 -2.80
C GLU A 343 34.77 3.23 -2.48
N ASN A 344 33.61 2.56 -2.38
CA ASN A 344 33.49 1.17 -1.91
C ASN A 344 32.85 0.23 -2.95
N TYR A 345 32.73 0.66 -4.21
CA TYR A 345 32.06 -0.09 -5.27
C TYR A 345 32.79 0.02 -6.61
N PHE A 346 33.08 -1.14 -7.19
CA PHE A 346 33.93 -1.30 -8.36
C PHE A 346 33.24 -2.21 -9.37
N ILE A 347 33.36 -1.91 -10.65
CA ILE A 347 32.74 -2.67 -11.74
C ILE A 347 33.80 -3.01 -12.79
N ARG A 348 33.67 -4.19 -13.39
CA ARG A 348 34.36 -4.56 -14.62
C ARG A 348 33.39 -5.28 -15.51
N ASP A 349 33.42 -5.00 -16.81
CA ASP A 349 32.66 -5.77 -17.77
C ASP A 349 33.56 -6.46 -18.79
N ARG A 350 33.07 -7.56 -19.35
CA ARG A 350 33.75 -8.27 -20.44
C ARG A 350 32.72 -8.93 -21.33
N LYS A 351 33.08 -9.15 -22.60
CA LYS A 351 32.33 -10.09 -23.44
C LYS A 351 32.43 -11.49 -22.85
N ASP A 352 31.32 -12.19 -22.84
CA ASP A 352 31.24 -13.56 -22.36
C ASP A 352 30.23 -14.34 -23.19
N THR A 353 30.48 -15.64 -23.33
CA THR A 353 29.63 -16.54 -24.09
C THR A 353 29.18 -17.63 -23.14
N LYS A 354 27.86 -17.71 -22.93
CA LYS A 354 27.24 -18.64 -22.00
C LYS A 354 26.69 -19.85 -22.74
N PHE A 355 27.09 -21.03 -22.29
CA PHE A 355 26.52 -22.30 -22.76
C PHE A 355 25.39 -22.73 -21.84
N VAL A 356 24.22 -22.97 -22.43
CA VAL A 356 23.00 -23.32 -21.72
C VAL A 356 22.30 -24.44 -22.47
N LYS A 357 21.41 -25.13 -21.75
CA LYS A 357 20.55 -26.16 -22.32
C LYS A 357 19.10 -25.70 -22.29
N ASN A 358 18.34 -25.95 -23.35
CA ASN A 358 16.89 -25.72 -23.38
C ASN A 358 16.13 -26.85 -22.65
N GLU A 359 14.80 -26.85 -22.73
CA GLU A 359 13.97 -27.88 -22.11
C GLU A 359 14.17 -29.26 -22.74
N ASP A 360 14.52 -29.30 -24.03
CA ASP A 360 14.81 -30.52 -24.80
C ASP A 360 16.27 -31.01 -24.64
N ASP A 361 16.99 -30.48 -23.65
CA ASP A 361 18.40 -30.80 -23.35
C ASP A 361 19.41 -30.42 -24.46
N GLU A 362 18.97 -29.70 -25.48
CA GLU A 362 19.79 -29.20 -26.57
C GLU A 362 20.64 -28.02 -26.11
N LYS A 363 21.91 -28.03 -26.52
CA LYS A 363 22.85 -26.97 -26.16
C LYS A 363 22.73 -25.81 -27.13
N TYR A 364 22.60 -24.63 -26.56
CA TYR A 364 22.68 -23.40 -27.32
C TYR A 364 23.60 -22.38 -26.63
N ILE A 365 23.99 -21.40 -27.43
CA ILE A 365 24.99 -20.40 -27.07
C ILE A 365 24.28 -19.07 -26.93
N ILE A 366 24.51 -18.40 -25.80
CA ILE A 366 24.10 -17.02 -25.60
C ILE A 366 25.36 -16.16 -25.55
N ASP A 367 25.54 -15.32 -26.55
CA ASP A 367 26.56 -14.28 -26.55
C ASP A 367 26.07 -13.07 -25.75
N GLY A 368 26.91 -12.55 -24.88
CA GLY A 368 26.54 -11.43 -24.04
C GLY A 368 27.72 -10.77 -23.32
N ARG A 369 27.42 -10.18 -22.17
CA ARG A 369 28.41 -9.53 -21.30
C ARG A 369 28.32 -10.12 -19.92
N LEU A 370 29.48 -10.37 -19.32
CA LEU A 370 29.60 -10.65 -17.90
C LEU A 370 30.00 -9.35 -17.19
N VAL A 371 29.08 -8.80 -16.41
CA VAL A 371 29.33 -7.63 -15.55
C VAL A 371 29.69 -8.13 -14.16
N LEU A 372 30.92 -7.83 -13.75
CA LEU A 372 31.48 -8.18 -12.46
C LEU A 372 31.39 -6.96 -11.55
N SER A 373 30.76 -7.10 -10.39
CA SER A 373 30.71 -6.04 -9.38
C SER A 373 31.42 -6.48 -8.11
N PHE A 374 32.27 -5.61 -7.56
CA PHE A 374 32.89 -5.79 -6.25
C PHE A 374 32.43 -4.66 -5.32
N SER A 375 31.99 -5.04 -4.11
CA SER A 375 31.60 -4.09 -3.06
C SER A 375 32.33 -4.44 -1.77
N GLU A 376 32.99 -3.45 -1.16
CA GLU A 376 33.63 -3.66 0.13
C GLU A 376 32.64 -4.01 1.23
N ASN A 377 31.47 -3.37 1.22
CA ASN A 377 30.39 -3.65 2.16
C ASN A 377 29.90 -5.09 2.01
N ARG A 378 29.74 -5.56 0.77
CA ARG A 378 29.37 -6.96 0.51
C ARG A 378 30.46 -7.92 0.96
N ARG A 379 31.75 -7.60 0.72
CA ARG A 379 32.89 -8.39 1.21
C ARG A 379 32.85 -8.57 2.72
N LYS A 380 32.68 -7.48 3.49
CA LYS A 380 32.60 -7.50 4.96
C LYS A 380 31.43 -8.36 5.44
N LYS A 381 30.25 -8.20 4.83
CA LYS A 381 29.07 -9.03 5.13
C LYS A 381 29.32 -10.52 4.86
N ASP A 382 29.81 -10.85 3.67
CA ASP A 382 30.09 -12.23 3.27
C ASP A 382 31.18 -12.87 4.16
N GLU A 383 32.16 -12.09 4.63
CA GLU A 383 33.17 -12.54 5.60
C GLU A 383 32.54 -12.86 6.96
N SER A 384 31.69 -11.98 7.49
CA SER A 384 30.98 -12.21 8.75
C SER A 384 30.07 -13.45 8.65
N ASP A 385 29.34 -13.61 7.55
CA ASP A 385 28.50 -14.79 7.30
C ASP A 385 29.33 -16.07 7.22
N ARG A 386 30.52 -16.02 6.58
CA ARG A 386 31.46 -17.15 6.57
C ARG A 386 31.97 -17.49 7.97
N LYS A 387 32.40 -16.51 8.77
CA LYS A 387 32.87 -16.73 10.15
C LYS A 387 31.80 -17.41 11.00
N ARG A 388 30.55 -16.92 10.95
CA ARG A 388 29.40 -17.54 11.62
C ARG A 388 29.17 -18.99 11.19
N LEU A 389 29.28 -19.29 9.90
CA LEU A 389 29.14 -20.65 9.38
C LEU A 389 30.27 -21.58 9.86
N ILE A 390 31.51 -21.08 9.89
CA ILE A 390 32.68 -21.82 10.38
C ILE A 390 32.54 -22.10 11.88
N GLU A 391 32.19 -21.11 12.69
CA GLU A 391 31.97 -21.29 14.13
C GLU A 391 30.87 -22.31 14.42
N LYS A 392 29.76 -22.25 13.68
CA LYS A 392 28.68 -23.25 13.79
C LYS A 392 29.18 -24.65 13.41
N ALA A 393 29.99 -24.75 12.35
CA ALA A 393 30.56 -26.02 11.91
C ALA A 393 31.52 -26.61 12.96
N LEU A 394 32.42 -25.80 13.53
CA LEU A 394 33.36 -26.19 14.58
C LEU A 394 32.63 -26.67 15.85
N LYS A 395 31.64 -25.91 16.33
CA LYS A 395 30.79 -26.31 17.48
C LYS A 395 30.06 -27.63 17.22
N GLY A 396 29.56 -27.84 16.00
CA GLY A 396 28.91 -29.09 15.61
C GLY A 396 29.86 -30.28 15.70
N VAL A 397 31.07 -30.15 15.15
CA VAL A 397 32.10 -31.22 15.17
C VAL A 397 32.53 -31.56 16.59
N GLN A 398 32.70 -30.57 17.46
CA GLN A 398 33.08 -30.77 18.87
C GLN A 398 32.01 -31.53 19.67
N ASN A 399 30.72 -31.27 19.41
CA ASN A 399 29.64 -31.87 20.19
C ASN A 399 29.29 -33.29 19.72
N ASN A 400 29.21 -33.53 18.39
CA ASN A 400 29.01 -34.87 17.83
C ASN A 400 29.27 -34.87 16.31
N ALA A 401 30.42 -35.39 15.87
CA ALA A 401 30.82 -35.42 14.46
C ALA A 401 29.78 -36.08 13.52
N SER A 402 29.00 -37.05 14.01
CA SER A 402 27.95 -37.72 13.21
C SER A 402 26.69 -36.85 13.03
N LYS A 403 26.32 -36.07 14.06
CA LYS A 403 25.17 -35.15 14.03
C LYS A 403 25.49 -33.84 13.31
N ALA A 404 26.74 -33.37 13.41
CA ALA A 404 27.25 -32.26 12.59
C ALA A 404 27.11 -32.54 11.09
N ARG A 405 27.33 -33.80 10.68
CA ARG A 405 27.13 -34.23 9.28
C ARG A 405 25.69 -33.99 8.83
N SER A 406 24.67 -34.38 9.60
CA SER A 406 23.25 -34.22 9.20
C SER A 406 22.75 -32.78 9.33
N GLU A 407 23.16 -32.03 10.37
CA GLU A 407 22.68 -30.67 10.65
C GLU A 407 23.32 -29.58 9.75
N LEU A 408 24.51 -29.81 9.19
CA LEU A 408 25.21 -28.84 8.32
C LEU A 408 24.76 -28.90 6.84
N SER A 409 23.49 -29.16 6.55
CA SER A 409 22.98 -29.41 5.19
C SER A 409 23.09 -28.22 4.21
N ARG A 410 23.47 -27.01 4.66
CA ARG A 410 23.64 -25.82 3.80
C ARG A 410 25.00 -25.15 4.01
N GLY A 411 25.96 -25.44 3.13
CA GLY A 411 27.15 -24.63 2.92
C GLY A 411 28.28 -24.70 3.95
N GLY A 412 28.03 -25.12 5.19
CA GLY A 412 29.07 -25.23 6.23
C GLY A 412 30.04 -26.40 6.03
N ARG A 413 29.58 -27.50 5.43
CA ARG A 413 30.40 -28.71 5.18
C ARG A 413 31.66 -28.44 4.34
N LYS A 414 31.62 -27.47 3.43
CA LYS A 414 32.74 -27.16 2.52
C LYS A 414 33.96 -26.54 3.23
N TYR A 415 33.81 -26.13 4.49
CA TYR A 415 34.87 -25.55 5.31
C TYR A 415 35.42 -26.53 6.34
N LEU A 416 34.95 -27.77 6.34
CA LEU A 416 35.46 -28.85 7.20
C LEU A 416 36.30 -29.77 6.34
N ASP A 417 37.56 -29.96 6.70
CA ASP A 417 38.35 -31.06 6.18
C ASP A 417 38.00 -32.32 6.97
N TYR A 418 37.47 -33.33 6.27
CA TYR A 418 36.97 -34.56 6.89
C TYR A 418 38.02 -35.67 6.91
N ASN A 419 39.26 -35.38 6.54
CA ASN A 419 40.40 -36.28 6.76
C ASN A 419 40.83 -36.26 8.22
N VAL A 420 40.00 -36.79 9.11
CA VAL A 420 40.44 -37.22 10.44
C VAL A 420 40.13 -38.71 10.55
N LYS A 421 40.96 -39.50 9.87
CA LYS A 421 41.38 -40.81 10.37
C LYS A 421 42.81 -40.59 10.84
N GLU A 422 43.00 -40.67 12.16
CA GLU A 422 44.25 -40.59 12.91
C GLU A 422 44.69 -39.18 13.36
N VAL A 423 44.72 -39.05 14.69
CA VAL A 423 45.55 -38.09 15.41
C VAL A 423 46.97 -38.64 15.43
N ARG A 424 47.91 -37.90 14.84
CA ARG A 424 49.31 -37.84 15.26
C ARG A 424 49.87 -36.46 15.01
#